data_AF-A0AA88TZW2-F1
#
_entry.id   AF-A0AA88TZW2-F1
#
_cell.length_a   1.000
_cell.length_b   1.000
_cell.length_c   1.000
_cell.angle_alpha   90.00
_cell.angle_beta   90.00
_cell.angle_gamma   90.00
#
_symmetry.space_group_name_H-M   'P 1'
#
loop_
_entity.id
_entity.type
_entity.pdbx_description
1 polymer ?
#
loop_
_entity_poly.entity_id
_entity_poly.type
_entity_poly.pdbx_seq_one_letter_code
_entity_poly.pdbx_strand_id
1 'polypeptide(L)'
;MALLTKALTLMWPLMERAMSRKNAPTQLTSITGYEMVPANNESSLLLAVANQPIVVSIEAANLMFYEGGVYSGDCGTNLDNVVTATGYGTTENGTKFWLLKNSWGIGWGEN
;
A
#
# COMPACT_ATOMS: atom_id res chain seq x y z
N MET A 1 -13.95 -5.89 4.57
CA MET A 1 -13.28 -5.47 3.31
C MET A 1 -14.23 -5.08 2.17
N ALA A 2 -15.49 -5.55 2.12
CA ALA A 2 -16.40 -5.26 0.99
C ALA A 2 -16.82 -3.78 0.79
N LEU A 3 -16.77 -2.95 1.83
CA LEU A 3 -17.18 -1.54 1.75
C LEU A 3 -16.15 -0.66 1.02
N LEU A 4 -14.84 -0.96 1.17
CA LEU A 4 -13.76 -0.23 0.50
C LEU A 4 -13.70 -0.57 -0.99
N THR A 5 -13.97 -1.82 -1.38
CA THR A 5 -13.99 -2.24 -2.78
C THR A 5 -15.16 -1.62 -3.55
N LYS A 6 -16.32 -1.45 -2.91
CA LYS A 6 -17.48 -0.74 -3.50
C LYS A 6 -17.21 0.76 -3.69
N ALA A 7 -16.53 1.41 -2.76
CA ALA A 7 -16.16 2.82 -2.91
C ALA A 7 -15.19 3.04 -4.07
N LEU A 8 -14.18 2.17 -4.22
CA LEU A 8 -13.17 2.28 -5.28
C LEU A 8 -13.75 1.99 -6.68
N THR A 9 -14.67 1.02 -6.82
CA THR A 9 -15.35 0.74 -8.10
C THR A 9 -16.31 1.84 -8.54
N LEU A 10 -16.92 2.57 -7.60
CA LEU A 10 -17.74 3.75 -7.92
C LEU A 10 -16.91 5.00 -8.26
N MET A 11 -15.66 5.07 -7.78
CA MET A 11 -14.75 6.17 -8.07
C MET A 11 -14.02 6.05 -9.41
N TRP A 12 -13.79 4.83 -9.92
CA TRP A 12 -13.06 4.61 -11.17
C TRP A 12 -13.70 5.31 -12.39
N PRO A 13 -15.02 5.22 -12.65
CA PRO A 13 -15.66 5.97 -13.74
C PRO A 13 -15.70 7.49 -13.52
N LEU A 14 -15.56 7.96 -12.27
CA LEU A 14 -15.53 9.39 -11.93
C LEU A 14 -14.14 10.01 -12.17
N MET A 15 -13.06 9.23 -12.01
CA MET A 15 -11.70 9.69 -12.24
C MET A 15 -11.38 9.89 -13.72
N GLU A 16 -11.87 9.04 -14.63
CA GLU A 16 -11.71 9.23 -16.08
C GLU A 16 -12.44 10.49 -16.60
N ARG A 17 -13.55 10.88 -15.95
CA ARG A 17 -14.33 12.09 -16.30
C ARG A 17 -13.72 13.40 -15.78
N ALA A 18 -12.73 13.35 -14.90
CA ALA A 18 -12.14 14.53 -14.24
C ALA A 18 -11.03 15.23 -15.06
N MET A 19 -10.70 14.75 -16.26
CA MET A 19 -9.73 15.43 -17.15
C MET A 19 -10.23 16.76 -17.77
N SER A 20 -11.44 17.22 -17.40
CA SER A 20 -11.92 18.57 -17.68
C SER A 20 -12.12 19.35 -16.38
N ARG A 21 -11.35 20.44 -16.21
CA ARG A 21 -11.39 21.37 -15.05
C ARG A 21 -12.79 21.93 -14.72
N LYS A 22 -13.79 21.72 -15.57
CA LYS A 22 -15.17 22.17 -15.36
C LYS A 22 -16.02 21.23 -14.50
N ASN A 23 -15.58 19.98 -14.27
CA ASN A 23 -16.33 18.96 -13.53
C ASN A 23 -15.48 18.30 -12.43
N ALA A 24 -14.71 19.10 -11.67
CA ALA A 24 -14.01 18.56 -10.51
C ALA A 24 -15.06 18.03 -9.51
N PRO A 25 -14.92 16.78 -9.02
CA PRO A 25 -15.82 16.26 -7.98
C PRO A 25 -15.75 17.17 -6.76
N THR A 26 -16.90 17.42 -6.13
CA THR A 26 -16.96 18.17 -4.87
C THR A 26 -15.97 17.56 -3.88
N GLN A 27 -15.08 18.37 -3.31
CA GLN A 27 -14.11 17.90 -2.33
C GLN A 27 -14.88 17.35 -1.11
N LEU A 28 -14.93 16.03 -0.97
CA LEU A 28 -15.69 15.34 0.08
C LEU A 28 -14.92 15.24 1.40
N THR A 29 -13.59 15.41 1.37
CA THR A 29 -12.75 15.29 2.56
C THR A 29 -11.47 16.12 2.41
N SER A 30 -10.87 16.48 3.53
CA SER A 30 -9.58 17.18 3.62
C SER A 30 -8.73 16.55 4.73
N ILE A 31 -7.44 16.40 4.48
CA ILE A 31 -6.47 16.05 5.53
C ILE A 31 -5.92 17.32 6.16
N THR A 32 -5.59 17.27 7.44
CA THR A 32 -4.95 18.38 8.15
C THR A 32 -3.44 18.44 7.90
N GLY A 33 -2.82 17.31 7.54
CA GLY A 33 -1.39 17.22 7.27
C GLY A 33 -0.92 15.79 7.02
N TYR A 34 0.40 15.65 6.95
CA TYR A 34 1.11 14.37 6.89
C TYR A 34 2.35 14.44 7.77
N GLU A 35 2.84 13.28 8.18
CA GLU A 35 4.06 13.15 8.96
C GLU A 35 4.93 12.06 8.33
N MET A 36 6.24 12.21 8.51
CA MET A 36 7.22 11.23 8.05
C MET A 36 7.62 10.33 9.21
N VAL A 37 7.53 9.02 9.01
CA VAL A 37 8.16 8.06 9.90
C VAL A 37 9.69 8.25 9.81
N PRO A 38 10.44 8.21 10.94
CA PRO A 38 11.89 8.26 10.91
C PRO A 38 12.47 7.22 9.94
N ALA A 39 13.36 7.67 9.05
CA ALA A 39 13.92 6.82 8.01
C ALA A 39 14.68 5.63 8.61
N ASN A 40 14.56 4.47 7.96
CA ASN A 40 15.25 3.22 8.33
C ASN A 40 14.99 2.75 9.77
N ASN A 41 13.85 3.12 10.35
CA ASN A 41 13.46 2.70 11.70
C ASN A 41 12.20 1.83 11.64
N GLU A 42 12.42 0.52 11.55
CA GLU A 42 11.35 -0.47 11.47
C GLU A 42 10.45 -0.48 12.71
N SER A 43 10.99 -0.14 13.90
CA SER A 43 10.20 -0.06 15.13
C SER A 43 9.22 1.13 15.09
N SER A 44 9.66 2.29 14.59
CA SER A 44 8.79 3.43 14.38
C SER A 44 7.73 3.15 13.31
N LEU A 45 8.11 2.44 12.24
CA LEU A 45 7.17 2.04 11.20
C LEU A 45 6.11 1.08 11.77
N LEU A 46 6.49 0.13 12.62
CA LEU A 46 5.57 -0.80 13.28
C LEU A 46 4.53 -0.06 14.11
N LEU A 47 4.97 0.91 14.93
CA LEU A 47 4.08 1.75 15.71
C LEU A 47 3.15 2.59 14.82
N ALA A 48 3.66 3.14 13.71
CA ALA A 48 2.84 3.92 12.78
C ALA A 48 1.78 3.05 12.08
N VAL A 49 2.17 1.88 11.57
CA VAL A 49 1.28 0.92 10.88
C VAL A 49 0.21 0.38 11.82
N ALA A 50 0.50 0.22 13.12
CA ALA A 50 -0.50 -0.18 14.11
C ALA A 50 -1.63 0.84 14.28
N ASN A 51 -1.41 2.12 13.94
CA ASN A 51 -2.40 3.18 14.05
C ASN A 51 -3.15 3.44 12.72
N GLN A 52 -2.45 3.37 11.59
CA GLN A 52 -3.03 3.64 10.26
C GLN A 52 -2.16 3.05 9.13
N PRO A 53 -2.70 2.85 7.92
CA PRO A 53 -1.89 2.48 6.77
C PRO A 53 -0.82 3.52 6.44
N ILE A 54 0.40 3.06 6.12
CA ILE A 54 1.56 3.91 5.86
C ILE A 54 2.06 3.69 4.44
N VAL A 55 2.29 4.78 3.70
CA VAL A 55 2.93 4.73 2.38
C VAL A 55 4.42 4.45 2.57
N VAL A 56 4.94 3.45 1.87
CA VAL A 56 6.36 3.04 1.93
C VAL A 56 6.90 2.81 0.52
N SER A 57 8.20 3.04 0.36
CA SER A 57 8.91 2.75 -0.90
C SER A 57 9.71 1.46 -0.75
N ILE A 58 9.69 0.63 -1.79
CA ILE A 58 10.39 -0.65 -1.86
C ILE A 58 11.14 -0.76 -3.20
N GLU A 59 12.11 -1.67 -3.27
CA GLU A 59 12.64 -2.17 -4.54
C GLU A 59 11.80 -3.38 -4.97
N ALA A 60 11.21 -3.33 -6.16
CA ALA A 60 10.23 -4.31 -6.60
C ALA A 60 10.68 -5.15 -7.81
N ALA A 61 11.92 -5.00 -8.25
CA ALA A 61 12.49 -5.72 -9.39
C ALA A 61 12.28 -7.25 -9.30
N ASN A 62 12.42 -7.83 -8.11
CA ASN A 62 12.29 -9.27 -7.88
C ASN A 62 10.86 -9.71 -7.46
N LEU A 63 9.88 -8.81 -7.48
CA LEU A 63 8.51 -9.07 -7.05
C LEU A 63 7.56 -9.36 -8.22
N MET A 64 7.99 -9.24 -9.47
CA MET A 64 7.10 -9.38 -10.64
C MET A 64 6.35 -10.72 -10.69
N PHE A 65 6.99 -11.81 -10.25
CA PHE A 65 6.45 -13.17 -10.27
C PHE A 65 6.08 -13.69 -8.88
N TYR A 66 5.93 -12.80 -7.89
CA TYR A 66 5.45 -13.20 -6.58
C TYR A 66 3.98 -13.64 -6.64
N GLU A 67 3.70 -14.84 -6.13
CA GLU A 67 2.35 -15.43 -6.11
C GLU A 67 1.79 -15.61 -4.69
N GLY A 68 2.64 -15.81 -3.68
CA GLY A 68 2.18 -15.94 -2.29
C GLY A 68 3.25 -16.33 -1.27
N GLY A 69 2.83 -16.39 -0.01
CA GLY A 69 3.68 -16.62 1.16
C GLY A 69 4.44 -15.37 1.61
N VAL A 70 5.29 -15.52 2.62
CA VAL A 70 6.19 -14.44 3.04
C VAL A 70 7.35 -14.37 2.05
N TYR A 71 7.44 -13.26 1.31
CA TYR A 71 8.59 -13.02 0.44
C TYR A 71 9.87 -12.87 1.27
N SER A 72 10.85 -13.74 1.01
CA SER A 72 12.16 -13.75 1.67
C SER A 72 13.32 -13.84 0.66
N GLY A 73 13.07 -13.42 -0.59
CA GLY A 73 14.07 -13.38 -1.64
C GLY A 73 15.01 -12.17 -1.53
N ASP A 74 15.98 -12.11 -2.44
CA ASP A 74 16.93 -10.98 -2.50
C ASP A 74 16.19 -9.67 -2.79
N CYS A 75 16.56 -8.63 -2.04
CA CYS A 75 16.09 -7.27 -2.24
C CYS A 75 17.24 -6.28 -2.02
N GLY A 76 17.20 -5.16 -2.73
CA GLY A 76 18.08 -4.03 -2.54
C GLY A 76 17.38 -2.81 -1.96
N THR A 77 18.07 -1.68 -2.01
CA THR A 77 17.58 -0.38 -1.53
C THR A 77 17.45 0.64 -2.66
N ASN A 78 17.45 0.20 -3.93
CA ASN A 78 17.18 1.07 -5.07
C ASN A 78 15.67 1.19 -5.23
N LEU A 79 15.06 1.99 -4.36
CA LEU A 79 13.61 2.11 -4.23
C LEU A 79 12.99 2.62 -5.55
N ASP A 80 12.16 1.79 -6.17
CA ASP A 80 11.59 2.02 -7.51
C ASP A 80 10.05 1.89 -7.53
N ASN A 81 9.44 1.42 -6.43
CA ASN A 81 8.02 1.24 -6.32
C ASN A 81 7.47 1.77 -4.98
N VAL A 82 6.22 2.21 -4.98
CA VAL A 82 5.53 2.74 -3.79
C VAL A 82 4.32 1.87 -3.48
N VAL A 83 4.24 1.37 -2.25
CA VAL A 83 3.16 0.51 -1.76
C VAL A 83 2.61 1.05 -0.44
N THR A 84 1.55 0.44 0.07
CA THR A 84 0.98 0.80 1.37
C THR A 84 1.17 -0.35 2.36
N ALA A 85 1.91 -0.13 3.43
CA ALA A 85 1.93 -1.03 4.58
C ALA A 85 0.61 -0.91 5.35
N THR A 86 -0.13 -2.01 5.45
CA THR A 86 -1.45 -2.06 6.08
C THR A 86 -1.47 -2.86 7.37
N GLY A 87 -0.38 -3.58 7.66
CA GLY A 87 -0.25 -4.39 8.86
C GLY A 87 1.07 -5.15 8.88
N TYR A 88 1.24 -5.97 9.91
CA TYR A 88 2.37 -6.86 10.11
C TYR A 88 1.92 -8.08 10.89
N GLY A 89 2.72 -9.14 10.87
CA GLY A 89 2.39 -10.38 11.56
C GLY A 89 3.60 -11.27 11.81
N THR A 90 3.33 -12.47 12.29
CA THR A 90 4.33 -13.51 12.50
C THR A 90 3.71 -14.83 12.10
N THR A 91 4.41 -15.61 11.27
CA THR A 91 3.98 -16.95 10.88
C THR A 91 4.04 -17.91 12.08
N GLU A 92 3.41 -19.07 11.97
CA GLU A 92 3.47 -20.10 13.02
C GLU A 92 4.90 -20.52 13.36
N ASN A 93 5.81 -20.46 12.39
CA ASN A 93 7.23 -20.77 12.56
C ASN A 93 8.08 -19.60 13.07
N GLY A 94 7.46 -18.46 13.41
CA GLY A 94 8.13 -17.30 13.97
C GLY A 94 8.67 -16.29 12.95
N THR A 95 8.40 -16.45 11.65
CA THR A 95 8.85 -15.50 10.62
C THR A 95 7.98 -14.24 10.65
N LYS A 96 8.59 -13.09 10.90
CA LYS A 96 7.90 -11.79 10.86
C LYS A 96 7.67 -11.35 9.41
N PHE A 97 6.55 -10.70 9.15
CA PHE A 97 6.22 -10.20 7.81
C PHE A 97 5.44 -8.88 7.86
N TRP A 98 5.52 -8.14 6.77
CA TRP A 98 4.70 -6.96 6.49
C TRP A 98 3.55 -7.33 5.55
N LEU A 99 2.37 -6.77 5.79
CA LEU A 99 1.26 -6.79 4.85
C LEU A 99 1.35 -5.54 3.98
N LEU A 100 1.64 -5.73 2.69
CA LEU A 100 1.82 -4.65 1.74
C LEU A 100 0.71 -4.70 0.68
N LYS A 101 -0.05 -3.61 0.57
CA LYS A 101 -1.02 -3.42 -0.50
C LYS A 101 -0.30 -2.79 -1.71
N ASN A 102 -0.29 -3.53 -2.81
CA ASN A 102 0.27 -3.10 -4.09
C ASN A 102 -0.83 -2.62 -5.07
N SER A 103 -0.43 -2.02 -6.18
CA SER A 103 -1.31 -1.46 -7.22
C SER A 103 -1.20 -2.15 -8.59
N TRP A 104 -0.76 -3.42 -8.62
CA TRP A 104 -0.61 -4.21 -9.86
C TRP A 104 -1.84 -5.07 -10.22
N GLY A 105 -2.97 -4.81 -9.54
CA GLY A 105 -4.23 -5.51 -9.76
C GLY A 105 -4.33 -6.83 -9.00
N ILE A 106 -5.54 -7.39 -8.99
CA ILE A 106 -5.88 -8.61 -8.23
C ILE A 106 -5.30 -9.90 -8.82
N GLY A 107 -4.63 -9.83 -9.97
CA GLY A 107 -3.99 -11.00 -10.59
C GLY A 107 -2.58 -11.28 -10.07
N TRP A 108 -2.06 -10.43 -9.17
CA TRP A 108 -0.70 -10.49 -8.65
C TRP A 108 -0.70 -10.77 -7.16
N GLY A 109 0.18 -11.67 -6.70
CA GLY A 109 0.34 -12.00 -5.28
C GLY A 109 -0.92 -12.51 -4.59
N GLU A 110 -1.04 -12.24 -3.29
CA GLU A 110 -2.13 -12.69 -2.43
C GLU A 110 -3.28 -11.65 -2.36
N ASN A 111 -4.54 -12.11 -2.42
CA ASN A 111 -5.75 -11.29 -2.25
C ASN A 111 -6.69 -11.83 -1.18
#